data_AF-A0A2E8KT13-F1
#
_entry.id   AF-A0A2E8KT13-F1
#
_cell.length_a   1.000
_cell.length_b   1.000
_cell.length_c   1.000
_cell.angle_alpha   90.00
_cell.angle_beta   90.00
_cell.angle_gamma   90.00
#
_symmetry.space_group_name_H-M   'P 1'
#
loop_
_entity.id
_entity.type
_entity.pdbx_description
1 polymer ?
#
loop_
_entity_poly.entity_id
_entity_poly.type
_entity_poly.pdbx_seq_one_letter_code
_entity_poly.pdbx_strand_id
1 'polypeptide(L)'
;MSESQERHYNILKLNRLFAISSIIFTAVWLLVFFDDYKRPWKKYQKEFRKLEIEKVRSDLNDLSIQLETNPEYNQLTEQLLSSQKDLEGRNNELDDIQKKLTILEAELYKNNQLYQFAKADLDVLKYDYEKSQIGPIKNKDIEKKYYSLSDSVDKYFLIREQSEIKVDKANKSQKIITKEIKNIESSLNALAREKNMMERKLSKVDPDAMTLANKIGNIVRDLPVLDFIDPYYEVKQVVVNDLEEDLVYMGMPKVDRCMTCHVGIDKKGFEDAPQPYTTHPKIDFMVGPSSAHPISEFGCTSCHL
;
A
#
# COMPACT_ATOMS: atom_id res chain seq x y z
N MET A 1 -15.35 23.80 -68.73
CA MET A 1 -16.38 24.76 -68.28
C MET A 1 -16.73 24.43 -66.84
N SER A 2 -16.19 25.17 -65.87
CA SER A 2 -16.70 25.10 -64.49
C SER A 2 -17.86 26.08 -64.39
N GLU A 3 -19.07 25.59 -64.16
CA GLU A 3 -20.24 26.42 -63.87
C GLU A 3 -19.89 27.46 -62.81
N SER A 4 -20.01 28.74 -63.16
CA SER A 4 -20.02 29.82 -62.17
C SER A 4 -21.30 29.65 -61.37
N GLN A 5 -21.19 29.07 -60.18
CA GLN A 5 -22.32 29.02 -59.28
C GLN A 5 -22.81 30.45 -59.00
N GLU A 6 -23.98 30.79 -59.52
CA GLU A 6 -24.67 32.05 -59.23
C GLU A 6 -24.95 32.09 -57.73
N ARG A 7 -24.08 32.75 -56.97
CA ARG A 7 -24.25 32.94 -55.53
C ARG A 7 -24.42 34.43 -55.28
N HIS A 8 -25.56 34.80 -54.69
CA HIS A 8 -25.90 36.19 -54.34
C HIS A 8 -24.90 36.86 -53.38
N TYR A 9 -24.01 36.09 -52.74
CA TYR A 9 -23.03 36.58 -51.76
C TYR A 9 -21.62 36.06 -52.02
N ASN A 10 -20.62 36.86 -51.62
CA ASN A 10 -19.23 36.44 -51.62
C ASN A 10 -18.97 35.43 -50.48
N ILE A 11 -18.88 34.16 -50.86
CA ILE A 11 -18.74 33.00 -49.96
C ILE A 11 -17.52 33.15 -49.05
N LEU A 12 -16.39 33.65 -49.57
CA LEU A 12 -15.16 33.78 -48.78
C LEU A 12 -15.30 34.86 -47.69
N LYS A 13 -15.96 35.98 -47.98
CA LYS A 13 -16.25 37.02 -47.00
C LYS A 13 -17.26 36.52 -45.95
N LEU A 14 -18.30 35.81 -46.39
CA LEU A 14 -19.31 35.22 -45.51
C LEU A 14 -18.69 34.19 -44.55
N ASN A 15 -17.87 33.27 -45.05
CA ASN A 15 -17.20 32.26 -44.22
C ASN A 15 -16.24 32.89 -43.20
N ARG A 16 -15.52 33.95 -43.58
CA ARG A 16 -14.65 34.69 -42.64
C ARG A 16 -15.46 35.38 -41.54
N LEU A 17 -16.55 36.04 -41.91
CA LEU A 17 -17.42 36.71 -40.93
C LEU A 17 -18.07 35.69 -39.99
N PHE A 18 -18.53 34.56 -40.52
CA PHE A 18 -19.08 33.45 -39.74
C PHE A 18 -18.04 32.82 -38.80
N ALA A 19 -16.80 32.63 -39.26
CA ALA A 19 -15.73 32.10 -38.40
C ALA A 19 -15.40 33.07 -37.25
N ILE A 20 -15.30 34.37 -37.53
CA ILE A 20 -15.03 35.40 -36.52
C ILE A 20 -16.20 35.47 -35.52
N SER A 21 -17.44 35.51 -35.98
CA SER A 21 -18.61 35.53 -35.09
C SER A 21 -18.69 34.27 -34.25
N SER A 22 -18.40 33.08 -34.82
CA SER A 22 -18.38 31.82 -34.08
C SER A 22 -17.34 31.81 -32.96
N ILE A 23 -16.13 32.34 -33.22
CA ILE A 23 -15.09 32.47 -32.18
C ILE A 23 -15.55 33.43 -31.08
N ILE A 24 -16.12 34.58 -31.45
CA ILE A 24 -16.64 35.56 -30.49
C ILE A 24 -17.76 34.95 -29.64
N PHE A 25 -18.72 34.26 -30.26
CA PHE A 25 -19.79 33.57 -29.54
C PHE A 25 -19.25 32.48 -28.63
N THR A 26 -18.25 31.72 -29.07
CA THR A 26 -17.59 30.70 -28.23
C THR A 26 -16.91 31.34 -27.03
N ALA A 27 -16.20 32.46 -27.23
CA ALA A 27 -15.56 33.20 -26.15
C ALA A 27 -16.59 33.75 -25.14
N VAL A 28 -17.69 34.34 -25.61
CA VAL A 28 -18.78 34.82 -24.74
C VAL A 28 -19.42 33.65 -23.99
N TRP A 29 -19.66 32.52 -24.65
CA TRP A 29 -20.20 31.32 -24.02
C TRP A 29 -19.27 30.79 -22.91
N LEU A 30 -17.96 30.74 -23.16
CA LEU A 30 -16.96 30.35 -22.15
C LEU A 30 -16.92 31.34 -20.97
N LEU A 31 -17.07 32.64 -21.22
CA LEU A 31 -17.12 33.65 -20.17
C LEU A 31 -18.37 33.48 -19.28
N VAL A 32 -19.55 33.31 -19.88
CA VAL A 32 -20.80 33.05 -19.16
C VAL A 32 -20.70 31.75 -18.37
N PHE A 33 -20.16 30.69 -18.98
CA PHE A 33 -19.96 29.41 -18.30
C PHE A 33 -19.04 29.54 -17.09
N PHE A 34 -17.96 30.31 -17.22
CA PHE A 34 -17.02 30.54 -16.13
C PHE A 34 -17.61 31.41 -15.01
N ASP A 35 -18.40 32.42 -15.36
CA ASP A 35 -19.12 33.25 -14.40
C ASP A 35 -20.16 32.42 -13.62
N ASP A 36 -20.95 31.60 -14.34
CA ASP A 36 -21.94 30.69 -13.74
C ASP A 36 -21.29 29.65 -12.81
N TYR A 37 -20.10 29.15 -13.17
CA TYR A 37 -19.34 28.23 -12.35
C TYR A 37 -18.86 28.84 -11.03
N LYS A 38 -18.57 30.16 -11.01
CA LYS A 38 -18.06 30.91 -9.85
C LYS A 38 -19.16 31.39 -8.91
N ARG A 39 -20.02 30.47 -8.45
CA ARG A 39 -21.07 30.80 -7.49
C ARG A 39 -20.49 31.25 -6.13
N PRO A 40 -21.03 32.32 -5.50
CA PRO A 40 -20.52 32.84 -4.22
C PRO A 40 -20.47 31.79 -3.10
N TRP A 41 -21.45 30.88 -3.06
CA TRP A 41 -21.55 29.86 -2.01
C TRP A 41 -20.38 28.86 -2.01
N LYS A 42 -19.77 28.59 -3.18
CA LYS A 42 -18.61 27.70 -3.29
C LYS A 42 -17.41 28.21 -2.49
N LYS A 43 -17.32 29.52 -2.25
CA LYS A 43 -16.27 30.13 -1.40
C LYS A 43 -16.33 29.58 0.03
N TYR A 44 -17.53 29.51 0.62
CA TYR A 44 -17.70 29.07 2.00
C TYR A 44 -17.30 27.61 2.19
N GLN A 45 -17.70 26.74 1.26
CA GLN A 45 -17.34 25.32 1.32
C GLN A 45 -15.83 25.11 1.11
N LYS A 46 -15.19 25.90 0.23
CA LYS A 46 -13.73 25.87 0.03
C LYS A 46 -12.95 26.34 1.26
N GLU A 47 -13.42 27.40 1.92
CA GLU A 47 -12.80 27.92 3.14
C GLU A 47 -12.96 26.94 4.30
N PHE A 48 -14.15 26.39 4.50
CA PHE A 48 -14.38 25.35 5.50
C PHE A 48 -13.48 24.13 5.27
N ARG A 49 -13.29 23.74 4.00
CA ARG A 49 -12.41 22.62 3.67
C ARG A 49 -10.97 22.87 4.11
N LYS A 50 -10.47 24.10 4.02
CA LYS A 50 -9.14 24.43 4.54
C LYS A 50 -9.08 24.22 6.06
N LEU A 51 -10.13 24.64 6.78
CA LEU A 51 -10.25 24.43 8.22
C LEU A 51 -10.31 22.93 8.58
N GLU A 52 -11.06 22.12 7.84
CA GLU A 52 -11.07 20.66 8.03
C GLU A 52 -9.68 20.06 7.83
N ILE A 53 -8.94 20.50 6.81
CA ILE A 53 -7.58 20.02 6.55
C ILE A 53 -6.63 20.42 7.68
N GLU A 54 -6.72 21.66 8.16
CA GLU A 54 -5.90 22.16 9.28
C GLU A 54 -6.21 21.42 10.58
N LYS A 55 -7.50 21.23 10.89
CA LYS A 55 -7.94 20.47 12.06
C LYS A 55 -7.44 19.04 12.02
N VAL A 56 -7.64 18.34 10.89
CA VAL A 56 -7.13 16.97 10.71
C VAL A 56 -5.61 16.91 10.85
N ARG A 57 -4.88 17.89 10.32
CA ARG A 57 -3.41 17.94 10.48
C ARG A 57 -3.01 18.13 11.93
N SER A 58 -3.69 18.99 12.67
CA SER A 58 -3.45 19.20 14.11
C SER A 58 -3.73 17.92 14.89
N ASP A 59 -4.89 17.29 14.66
CA ASP A 59 -5.28 16.08 15.37
C ASP A 59 -4.31 14.91 15.07
N LEU A 60 -3.85 14.78 13.81
CA LEU A 60 -2.80 13.82 13.45
C LEU A 60 -1.47 14.11 14.13
N ASN A 61 -1.09 15.39 14.25
CA ASN A 61 0.14 15.78 14.93
C ASN A 61 0.07 15.49 16.43
N ASP A 62 -1.05 15.80 17.07
CA ASP A 62 -1.28 15.50 18.49
C ASP A 62 -1.26 13.99 18.74
N LEU A 63 -1.90 13.21 17.87
CA LEU A 63 -1.83 11.74 17.91
C LEU A 63 -0.41 11.22 17.71
N SER A 64 0.37 11.78 16.77
CA SER A 64 1.77 11.38 16.60
C SER A 64 2.62 11.71 17.82
N ILE A 65 2.42 12.87 18.44
CA ILE A 65 3.13 13.26 19.67
C ILE A 65 2.74 12.31 20.81
N GLN A 66 1.46 11.96 20.94
CA GLN A 66 1.00 11.00 21.95
C GLN A 66 1.57 9.59 21.70
N LEU A 67 1.76 9.17 20.45
CA LEU A 67 2.45 7.92 20.10
C LEU A 67 3.93 7.99 20.48
N GLU A 68 4.63 9.04 20.07
CA GLU A 68 6.07 9.21 20.30
C GLU A 68 6.43 9.40 21.78
N THR A 69 5.51 9.95 22.58
CA THR A 69 5.68 10.09 24.04
C THR A 69 5.27 8.83 24.81
N ASN A 70 4.65 7.85 24.15
CA ASN A 70 4.26 6.60 24.80
C ASN A 70 5.50 5.70 25.00
N PRO A 71 5.85 5.38 26.27
CA PRO A 71 7.04 4.57 26.56
C PRO A 71 6.93 3.14 26.01
N GLU A 72 5.74 2.56 25.98
CA GLU A 72 5.51 1.21 25.45
C GLU A 72 5.68 1.18 23.92
N TYR A 73 5.26 2.24 23.21
CA TYR A 73 5.46 2.38 21.77
C TYR A 73 6.95 2.51 21.39
N ASN A 74 7.70 3.29 22.17
CA ASN A 74 9.14 3.46 21.95
C ASN A 74 9.90 2.16 22.23
N GLN A 75 9.54 1.45 23.30
CA GLN A 75 10.12 0.14 23.61
C GLN A 75 9.85 -0.88 22.50
N LEU A 76 8.60 -0.94 21.98
CA LEU A 76 8.26 -1.81 20.85
C LEU A 76 9.05 -1.44 19.59
N THR A 77 9.25 -0.15 19.34
CA THR A 77 10.01 0.33 18.18
C THR A 77 11.49 -0.04 18.29
N GLU A 78 12.10 0.12 19.46
CA GLU A 78 13.48 -0.32 19.72
C GLU A 78 13.64 -1.83 19.58
N GLN A 79 12.70 -2.61 20.12
CA GLN A 79 12.71 -4.08 20.00
C GLN A 79 12.57 -4.55 18.56
N LEU A 80 11.77 -3.85 17.76
CA LEU A 80 11.60 -4.16 16.33
C LEU A 80 12.90 -3.86 15.57
N LEU A 81 13.53 -2.71 15.82
CA LEU A 81 14.81 -2.34 15.22
C LEU A 81 15.93 -3.33 15.58
N SER A 82 16.04 -3.73 16.85
CA SER A 82 17.05 -4.71 17.27
C SER A 82 16.79 -6.08 16.65
N SER A 83 15.55 -6.57 16.66
CA SER A 83 15.18 -7.85 16.05
C SER A 83 15.39 -7.87 14.54
N GLN A 84 15.18 -6.73 13.86
CA GLN A 84 15.42 -6.59 12.42
C GLN A 84 16.92 -6.63 12.10
N LYS A 85 17.75 -5.99 12.94
CA LYS A 85 19.22 -6.07 12.82
C LYS A 85 19.72 -7.49 13.07
N ASP A 86 19.17 -8.18 14.06
CA ASP A 86 19.51 -9.59 14.34
C ASP A 86 19.11 -10.49 13.16
N LEU A 87 17.93 -10.27 12.56
CA LEU A 87 17.49 -10.98 11.36
C LEU A 87 18.46 -10.78 10.18
N GLU A 88 18.87 -9.54 9.94
CA GLU A 88 19.85 -9.22 8.90
C GLU A 88 21.19 -9.93 9.14
N GLY A 89 21.69 -9.89 10.38
CA GLY A 89 22.90 -10.61 10.78
C GLY A 89 22.81 -12.11 10.50
N ARG A 90 21.70 -12.76 10.89
CA ARG A 90 21.49 -14.20 10.66
C ARG A 90 21.31 -14.57 9.20
N ASN A 91 20.69 -13.71 8.39
CA ASN A 91 20.60 -13.92 6.94
C ASN A 91 21.98 -13.86 6.27
N ASN A 92 22.84 -12.94 6.71
CA ASN A 92 24.21 -12.86 6.22
C ASN A 92 25.04 -14.10 6.61
N GLU A 93 24.87 -14.59 7.85
CA GLU A 93 25.48 -15.87 8.28
C GLU A 93 24.98 -17.05 7.43
N LEU A 94 23.68 -17.10 7.12
CA LEU A 94 23.09 -18.16 6.31
C LEU A 94 23.66 -18.16 4.88
N ASP A 95 23.81 -16.99 4.27
CA ASP A 95 24.39 -16.84 2.93
C ASP A 95 25.85 -17.31 2.88
N ASP A 96 26.66 -16.96 3.90
CA ASP A 96 28.04 -17.44 4.01
C ASP A 96 28.12 -18.97 4.18
N ILE A 97 27.24 -19.56 5.00
CA ILE A 97 27.14 -21.03 5.14
C ILE A 97 26.74 -21.67 3.81
N GLN A 98 25.82 -21.08 3.06
CA GLN A 98 25.35 -21.64 1.79
C GLN A 98 26.44 -21.59 0.71
N LYS A 99 27.24 -20.53 0.68
CA LYS A 99 28.46 -20.44 -0.15
C LYS A 99 29.48 -21.51 0.22
N LYS A 100 29.73 -21.71 1.52
CA LYS A 100 30.62 -22.76 2.02
C LYS A 100 30.11 -24.17 1.69
N LEU A 101 28.82 -24.43 1.83
CA LEU A 101 28.18 -25.70 1.48
C LEU A 101 28.39 -26.03 0.00
N THR A 102 28.18 -25.07 -0.89
CA THR A 102 28.40 -25.26 -2.34
C THR A 102 29.83 -25.74 -2.64
N ILE A 103 30.84 -25.18 -1.96
CA ILE A 103 32.24 -25.58 -2.13
C ILE A 103 32.48 -27.00 -1.57
N LEU A 104 31.94 -27.28 -0.37
CA LEU A 104 32.10 -28.58 0.29
C LEU A 104 31.38 -29.71 -0.46
N GLU A 105 30.21 -29.44 -1.03
CA GLU A 105 29.45 -30.39 -1.86
C GLU A 105 30.19 -30.70 -3.16
N ALA A 106 30.82 -29.70 -3.78
CA ALA A 106 31.68 -29.92 -4.95
C ALA A 106 32.92 -30.79 -4.59
N GLU A 107 33.52 -30.57 -3.42
CA GLU A 107 34.62 -31.40 -2.90
C GLU A 107 34.15 -32.85 -2.66
N LEU A 108 33.00 -33.02 -2.01
CA LEU A 108 32.39 -34.32 -1.76
C LEU A 108 32.06 -35.04 -3.07
N TYR A 109 31.49 -34.34 -4.06
CA TYR A 109 31.17 -34.90 -5.36
C TYR A 109 32.42 -35.44 -6.06
N LYS A 110 33.49 -34.64 -6.10
CA LYS A 110 34.78 -35.05 -6.67
C LYS A 110 35.35 -36.29 -5.95
N ASN A 111 35.36 -36.27 -4.62
CA ASN A 111 35.93 -37.37 -3.83
C ASN A 111 35.09 -38.65 -3.94
N ASN A 112 33.77 -38.52 -3.99
CA ASN A 112 32.86 -39.64 -4.25
C ASN A 112 33.11 -40.22 -5.64
N GLN A 113 33.29 -39.39 -6.67
CA GLN A 113 33.59 -39.87 -8.02
C GLN A 113 34.91 -40.66 -8.08
N LEU A 114 35.98 -40.17 -7.42
CA LEU A 114 37.25 -40.89 -7.34
C LEU A 114 37.10 -42.25 -6.63
N TYR A 115 36.35 -42.29 -5.53
CA TYR A 115 36.05 -43.53 -4.82
C TYR A 115 35.28 -44.52 -5.71
N GLN A 116 34.25 -44.07 -6.44
CA GLN A 116 33.46 -44.94 -7.31
C GLN A 116 34.28 -45.50 -8.47
N PHE A 117 35.17 -44.70 -9.07
CA PHE A 117 36.08 -45.18 -10.12
C PHE A 117 37.07 -46.22 -9.59
N ALA A 118 37.75 -45.93 -8.48
CA ALA A 118 38.69 -46.88 -7.89
C ALA A 118 37.99 -48.18 -7.46
N LYS A 119 36.75 -48.09 -6.95
CA LYS A 119 35.92 -49.24 -6.60
C LYS A 119 35.55 -50.08 -7.83
N ALA A 120 35.13 -49.44 -8.93
CA ALA A 120 34.82 -50.14 -10.17
C ALA A 120 36.04 -50.88 -10.74
N ASP A 121 37.21 -50.23 -10.74
CA ASP A 121 38.46 -50.86 -11.16
C ASP A 121 38.84 -52.04 -10.25
N LEU A 122 38.61 -51.91 -8.93
CA LEU A 122 38.83 -52.98 -7.96
C LEU A 122 37.89 -54.17 -8.20
N ASP A 123 36.62 -53.92 -8.50
CA ASP A 123 35.64 -54.97 -8.78
C ASP A 123 36.02 -55.78 -10.05
N VAL A 124 36.56 -55.11 -11.08
CA VAL A 124 37.11 -55.79 -12.27
C VAL A 124 38.33 -56.63 -11.88
N LEU A 125 39.29 -56.06 -11.15
CA LEU A 125 40.49 -56.76 -10.71
C LEU A 125 40.21 -57.90 -9.74
N LYS A 126 39.15 -57.80 -8.94
CA LYS A 126 38.70 -58.83 -8.02
C LYS A 126 38.31 -60.10 -8.77
N TYR A 127 37.55 -59.97 -9.86
CA TYR A 127 37.19 -61.11 -10.71
C TYR A 127 38.44 -61.80 -11.28
N ASP A 128 39.39 -61.03 -11.79
CA ASP A 128 40.65 -61.56 -12.33
C ASP A 128 41.51 -62.24 -11.25
N TYR A 129 41.55 -61.66 -10.04
CA TYR A 129 42.23 -62.22 -8.89
C TYR A 129 41.59 -63.56 -8.47
N GLU A 130 40.28 -63.61 -8.26
CA GLU A 130 39.53 -64.81 -7.89
C GLU A 130 39.74 -65.94 -8.93
N LYS A 131 39.66 -65.60 -10.23
CA LYS A 131 39.94 -66.54 -11.32
C LYS A 131 41.36 -67.09 -11.26
N SER A 132 42.34 -66.25 -10.94
CA SER A 132 43.76 -66.65 -10.84
C SER A 132 44.06 -67.59 -9.67
N GLN A 133 43.19 -67.64 -8.64
CA GLN A 133 43.36 -68.52 -7.48
C GLN A 133 42.82 -69.94 -7.69
N ILE A 134 41.99 -70.16 -8.73
CA ILE A 134 41.36 -71.47 -9.01
C ILE A 134 42.29 -72.39 -9.85
N GLY A 135 43.35 -71.85 -10.47
CA GLY A 135 44.30 -72.62 -11.29
C GLY A 135 45.53 -73.18 -10.54
N PRO A 136 46.31 -74.10 -11.16
CA PRO A 136 47.49 -74.73 -10.54
C PRO A 136 48.70 -73.81 -10.36
N ILE A 137 48.74 -72.65 -11.04
CA ILE A 137 49.81 -71.65 -10.94
C ILE A 137 49.20 -70.34 -10.44
N LYS A 138 49.56 -69.91 -9.23
CA LYS A 138 49.13 -68.64 -8.65
C LYS A 138 49.85 -67.47 -9.32
N ASN A 139 49.09 -66.47 -9.77
CA ASN A 139 49.65 -65.25 -10.35
C ASN A 139 49.92 -64.19 -9.27
N LYS A 140 51.18 -64.12 -8.80
CA LYS A 140 51.62 -63.16 -7.78
C LYS A 140 51.53 -61.69 -8.21
N ASP A 141 51.51 -61.41 -9.52
CA ASP A 141 51.44 -60.03 -10.02
C ASP A 141 50.01 -59.47 -9.94
N ILE A 142 49.00 -60.30 -10.22
CA ILE A 142 47.59 -59.93 -10.04
C ILE A 142 47.28 -59.72 -8.55
N GLU A 143 47.82 -60.57 -7.68
CA GLU A 143 47.67 -60.44 -6.22
C GLU A 143 48.23 -59.10 -5.70
N LYS A 144 49.44 -58.71 -6.09
CA LYS A 144 50.02 -57.42 -5.70
C LYS A 144 49.18 -56.24 -6.21
N LYS A 145 48.71 -56.31 -7.46
CA LYS A 145 47.85 -55.27 -8.05
C LYS A 145 46.54 -55.13 -7.28
N TYR A 146 45.89 -56.25 -6.96
CA TYR A 146 44.66 -56.28 -6.18
C TYR A 146 44.83 -55.61 -4.82
N TYR A 147 45.82 -56.01 -4.01
CA TYR A 147 46.04 -55.39 -2.70
C TYR A 147 46.40 -53.91 -2.80
N SER A 148 47.24 -53.51 -3.77
CA SER A 148 47.59 -52.09 -3.96
C SER A 148 46.39 -51.20 -4.32
N LEU A 149 45.46 -51.75 -5.12
CA LEU A 149 44.25 -51.03 -5.50
C LEU A 149 43.23 -51.04 -4.35
N SER A 150 43.15 -52.13 -3.59
CA SER A 150 42.33 -52.20 -2.37
C SER A 150 42.73 -51.10 -1.37
N ASP A 151 44.02 -50.95 -1.09
CA ASP A 151 44.54 -49.88 -0.22
C ASP A 151 44.18 -48.49 -0.75
N SER A 152 44.20 -48.32 -2.08
CA SER A 152 43.85 -47.06 -2.74
C SER A 152 42.34 -46.77 -2.62
N VAL A 153 41.49 -47.78 -2.76
CA VAL A 153 40.03 -47.67 -2.55
C VAL A 153 39.73 -47.28 -1.11
N ASP A 154 40.36 -47.91 -0.13
CA ASP A 154 40.17 -47.58 1.30
C ASP A 154 40.60 -46.14 1.59
N LYS A 155 41.71 -45.68 0.99
CA LYS A 155 42.13 -44.28 1.08
C LYS A 155 41.10 -43.32 0.51
N TYR A 156 40.55 -43.60 -0.69
CA TYR A 156 39.52 -42.75 -1.29
C TYR A 156 38.20 -42.78 -0.49
N PHE A 157 37.86 -43.93 0.10
CA PHE A 157 36.72 -44.05 1.00
C PHE A 157 36.85 -43.12 2.21
N LEU A 158 38.00 -43.14 2.89
CA LEU A 158 38.27 -42.27 4.04
C LEU A 158 38.22 -40.78 3.66
N ILE A 159 38.76 -40.40 2.50
CA ILE A 159 38.70 -39.02 2.01
C ILE A 159 37.26 -38.59 1.74
N ARG A 160 36.45 -39.46 1.11
CA ARG A 160 35.03 -39.20 0.86
C ARG A 160 34.27 -39.00 2.17
N GLU A 161 34.47 -39.89 3.14
CA GLU A 161 33.83 -39.82 4.45
C GLU A 161 34.19 -38.52 5.20
N GLN A 162 35.45 -38.09 5.14
CA GLN A 162 35.86 -36.82 5.72
C GLN A 162 35.18 -35.62 5.08
N SER A 163 35.00 -35.61 3.75
CA SER A 163 34.25 -34.56 3.05
C SER A 163 32.76 -34.60 3.42
N GLU A 164 32.17 -35.79 3.54
CA GLU A 164 30.78 -35.99 3.94
C GLU A 164 30.51 -35.43 5.35
N ILE A 165 31.41 -35.70 6.31
CA ILE A 165 31.33 -35.13 7.66
C ILE A 165 31.37 -33.60 7.65
N LYS A 166 32.18 -32.98 6.78
CA LYS A 166 32.23 -31.51 6.68
C LYS A 166 30.91 -30.95 6.15
N VAL A 167 30.33 -31.56 5.12
CA VAL A 167 29.01 -31.20 4.57
C VAL A 167 27.93 -31.34 5.63
N ASP A 168 27.90 -32.46 6.37
CA ASP A 168 26.94 -32.70 7.43
C ASP A 168 27.02 -31.67 8.57
N LYS A 169 28.23 -31.27 8.96
CA LYS A 169 28.42 -30.21 9.96
C LYS A 169 27.86 -28.88 9.46
N ALA A 170 28.15 -28.51 8.22
CA ALA A 170 27.65 -27.27 7.62
C ALA A 170 26.11 -27.29 7.48
N ASN A 171 25.52 -28.42 7.06
CA ASN A 171 24.07 -28.62 6.97
C ASN A 171 23.39 -28.54 8.34
N LYS A 172 24.01 -29.08 9.40
CA LYS A 172 23.51 -28.91 10.78
C LYS A 172 23.50 -27.45 11.19
N SER A 173 24.59 -26.72 10.94
CA SER A 173 24.66 -25.28 11.23
C SER A 173 23.62 -24.49 10.44
N GLN A 174 23.45 -24.78 9.13
CA GLN A 174 22.42 -24.16 8.29
C GLN A 174 21.02 -24.36 8.90
N LYS A 175 20.68 -25.60 9.29
CA LYS A 175 19.37 -25.92 9.89
C LYS A 175 19.11 -25.17 11.20
N ILE A 176 20.14 -24.98 12.03
CA ILE A 176 20.04 -24.21 13.28
C ILE A 176 19.74 -22.74 12.95
N ILE A 177 20.51 -22.13 12.05
CA ILE A 177 20.33 -20.71 11.69
C ILE A 177 18.98 -20.49 11.01
N THR A 178 18.54 -21.38 10.11
CA THR A 178 17.21 -21.28 9.51
C THR A 178 16.10 -21.34 10.56
N LYS A 179 16.27 -22.16 11.61
CA LYS A 179 15.30 -22.22 12.73
C LYS A 179 15.31 -20.92 13.54
N GLU A 180 16.47 -20.36 13.81
CA GLU A 180 16.63 -19.07 14.50
C GLU A 180 15.99 -17.93 13.71
N ILE A 181 16.25 -17.84 12.40
CA ILE A 181 15.61 -16.88 11.48
C ILE A 181 14.09 -16.98 11.57
N LYS A 182 13.53 -18.20 11.45
CA LYS A 182 12.07 -18.41 11.53
C LYS A 182 11.49 -17.94 12.87
N ASN A 183 12.20 -18.18 13.97
CA ASN A 183 11.78 -17.70 15.27
C ASN A 183 11.81 -16.17 15.35
N ILE A 184 12.87 -15.53 14.86
CA ILE A 184 12.99 -14.06 14.81
C ILE A 184 11.89 -13.45 13.95
N GLU A 185 11.61 -14.01 12.77
CA GLU A 185 10.49 -13.57 11.92
C GLU A 185 9.13 -13.69 12.62
N SER A 186 8.91 -14.77 13.37
CA SER A 186 7.67 -14.93 14.13
C SER A 186 7.53 -13.88 15.24
N SER A 187 8.62 -13.56 15.93
CA SER A 187 8.67 -12.49 16.94
C SER A 187 8.46 -11.12 16.32
N LEU A 188 9.09 -10.83 15.17
CA LEU A 188 8.89 -9.58 14.42
C LEU A 188 7.43 -9.40 14.00
N ASN A 189 6.78 -10.47 13.54
CA ASN A 189 5.36 -10.43 13.20
C ASN A 189 4.48 -10.15 14.42
N ALA A 190 4.82 -10.69 15.60
CA ALA A 190 4.11 -10.41 16.84
C ALA A 190 4.29 -8.94 17.27
N LEU A 191 5.53 -8.46 17.33
CA LEU A 191 5.87 -7.06 17.66
C LEU A 191 5.21 -6.06 16.70
N ALA A 192 5.23 -6.35 15.39
CA ALA A 192 4.57 -5.51 14.39
C ALA A 192 3.05 -5.46 14.60
N ARG A 193 2.41 -6.58 14.97
CA ARG A 193 0.97 -6.61 15.29
C ARG A 193 0.65 -5.80 16.54
N GLU A 194 1.47 -5.89 17.58
CA GLU A 194 1.30 -5.12 18.80
C GLU A 194 1.45 -3.63 18.53
N LYS A 195 2.49 -3.23 17.78
CA LYS A 195 2.68 -1.85 17.33
C LYS A 195 1.47 -1.34 16.54
N ASN A 196 1.03 -2.07 15.51
CA ASN A 196 -0.15 -1.72 14.71
C ASN A 196 -1.43 -1.63 15.56
N MET A 197 -1.57 -2.48 16.59
CA MET A 197 -2.71 -2.42 17.50
C MET A 197 -2.65 -1.18 18.39
N MET A 198 -1.47 -0.79 18.86
CA MET A 198 -1.26 0.42 19.64
C MET A 198 -1.54 1.67 18.81
N GLU A 199 -1.02 1.73 17.57
CA GLU A 199 -1.34 2.76 16.58
C GLU A 199 -2.86 2.84 16.36
N ARG A 200 -3.53 1.70 16.18
CA ARG A 200 -5.00 1.65 16.03
C ARG A 200 -5.77 2.04 17.28
N LYS A 201 -5.29 1.72 18.47
CA LYS A 201 -5.93 2.10 19.75
C LYS A 201 -5.83 3.61 19.96
N LEU A 202 -4.71 4.22 19.56
CA LEU A 202 -4.57 5.67 19.56
C LEU A 202 -5.39 6.31 18.42
N SER A 203 -5.43 5.67 17.24
CA SER A 203 -6.24 6.09 16.09
C SER A 203 -7.72 5.70 16.20
N LYS A 204 -8.21 5.23 17.36
CA LYS A 204 -9.67 5.04 17.58
C LYS A 204 -10.43 6.38 17.63
N VAL A 205 -9.73 7.49 17.41
CA VAL A 205 -10.30 8.74 16.92
C VAL A 205 -10.39 8.64 15.38
N ASP A 206 -11.57 8.21 14.94
CA ASP A 206 -12.12 8.34 13.59
C ASP A 206 -11.51 7.49 12.44
N PRO A 207 -12.17 6.37 12.05
CA PRO A 207 -11.90 5.63 10.82
C PRO A 207 -12.01 6.49 9.54
N ASP A 208 -12.66 7.64 9.59
CA ASP A 208 -12.89 8.56 8.47
C ASP A 208 -11.78 9.62 8.31
N ALA A 209 -10.69 9.53 9.08
CA ALA A 209 -9.45 10.27 8.83
C ALA A 209 -8.72 9.72 7.58
N MET A 210 -9.37 9.82 6.42
CA MET A 210 -8.98 9.24 5.14
C MET A 210 -7.55 9.59 4.71
N THR A 211 -6.87 8.57 4.20
CA THR A 211 -5.54 8.60 3.56
C THR A 211 -5.29 9.82 2.68
N LEU A 212 -4.11 10.44 2.83
CA LEU A 212 -3.62 11.60 2.07
C LEU A 212 -3.82 11.45 0.55
N ALA A 213 -3.69 10.23 0.02
CA ALA A 213 -3.82 9.91 -1.40
C ALA A 213 -5.23 10.17 -1.98
N ASN A 214 -6.29 9.81 -1.23
CA ASN A 214 -7.68 10.09 -1.66
C ASN A 214 -7.99 11.59 -1.65
N LYS A 215 -7.33 12.36 -0.78
CA LYS A 215 -7.48 13.82 -0.70
C LYS A 215 -6.75 14.55 -1.85
N ILE A 216 -5.64 13.99 -2.35
CA ILE A 216 -4.91 14.52 -3.52
C ILE A 216 -5.66 14.21 -4.82
N GLY A 217 -6.28 13.03 -4.93
CA GLY A 217 -7.14 12.68 -6.07
C GLY A 217 -8.30 13.66 -6.28
N ASN A 218 -8.84 14.21 -5.18
CA ASN A 218 -9.96 15.17 -5.23
C ASN A 218 -9.57 16.53 -5.85
N ILE A 219 -8.30 16.94 -5.81
CA ILE A 219 -7.84 18.21 -6.40
C ILE A 219 -7.88 18.16 -7.94
N VAL A 220 -7.69 16.98 -8.54
CA VAL A 220 -7.74 16.79 -9.99
C VAL A 220 -9.18 16.72 -10.51
N ARG A 221 -10.15 16.34 -9.65
CA ARG A 221 -11.58 16.21 -9.98
C ARG A 221 -12.31 17.57 -10.07
N ASP A 222 -11.77 18.61 -9.44
CA ASP A 222 -12.32 19.98 -9.39
C ASP A 222 -12.15 20.80 -10.70
N LEU A 223 -11.66 20.17 -11.79
CA LEU A 223 -11.52 20.81 -13.10
C LEU A 223 -12.91 20.96 -13.78
N PRO A 224 -13.13 22.08 -14.52
CA PRO A 224 -14.35 22.24 -15.30
C PRO A 224 -14.55 21.02 -16.22
N VAL A 225 -15.77 20.45 -16.22
CA VAL A 225 -16.23 19.21 -16.90
C VAL A 225 -16.26 17.94 -16.02
N LEU A 226 -15.34 17.74 -15.06
CA LEU A 226 -15.32 16.52 -14.22
C LEU A 226 -16.21 16.61 -12.97
N ASP A 227 -16.70 17.80 -12.64
CA ASP A 227 -17.59 18.13 -11.51
C ASP A 227 -19.03 17.55 -11.65
N PHE A 228 -19.44 17.12 -12.85
CA PHE A 228 -20.81 16.65 -13.10
C PHE A 228 -21.10 15.22 -12.63
N ILE A 229 -20.07 14.39 -12.45
CA ILE A 229 -20.26 12.96 -12.14
C ILE A 229 -20.48 12.75 -10.63
N ASP A 230 -20.00 13.67 -9.79
CA ASP A 230 -20.08 13.65 -8.32
C ASP A 230 -19.51 14.98 -7.78
N PRO A 231 -20.32 16.05 -7.73
CA PRO A 231 -19.84 17.38 -7.37
C PRO A 231 -19.42 17.42 -5.90
N TYR A 232 -18.15 17.71 -5.64
CA TYR A 232 -17.63 17.79 -4.27
C TYR A 232 -18.18 19.01 -3.50
N TYR A 233 -18.54 20.06 -4.24
CA TYR A 233 -19.24 21.23 -3.71
C TYR A 233 -20.66 21.27 -4.27
N GLU A 234 -21.65 21.15 -3.39
CA GLU A 234 -23.04 21.09 -3.78
C GLU A 234 -23.92 22.03 -2.94
N VAL A 235 -25.06 22.39 -3.51
CA VAL A 235 -26.09 23.12 -2.76
C VAL A 235 -26.79 22.12 -1.85
N LYS A 236 -26.58 22.27 -0.54
CA LYS A 236 -27.29 21.50 0.47
C LYS A 236 -28.66 22.12 0.72
N GLN A 237 -29.72 21.35 0.47
CA GLN A 237 -31.09 21.82 0.66
C GLN A 237 -31.94 20.85 1.47
N VAL A 238 -32.82 21.40 2.31
CA VAL A 238 -33.83 20.67 3.09
C VAL A 238 -35.17 21.31 2.83
N VAL A 239 -36.19 20.49 2.56
CA VAL A 239 -37.56 20.96 2.32
C VAL A 239 -38.34 20.78 3.61
N VAL A 240 -38.72 21.90 4.23
CA VAL A 240 -39.45 21.92 5.51
C VAL A 240 -40.94 21.99 5.17
N ASN A 241 -41.62 20.85 5.22
CA ASN A 241 -43.03 20.75 4.81
C ASN A 241 -43.98 21.49 5.75
N ASP A 242 -43.62 21.58 7.03
CA ASP A 242 -44.48 22.19 8.07
C ASP A 242 -44.40 23.73 8.08
N LEU A 243 -43.58 24.33 7.22
CA LEU A 243 -43.42 25.77 7.09
C LEU A 243 -43.71 26.19 5.65
N GLU A 244 -44.85 26.82 5.42
CA GLU A 244 -45.24 27.28 4.09
C GLU A 244 -44.79 28.72 3.82
N GLU A 245 -44.34 28.98 2.60
CA GLU A 245 -44.14 30.32 2.05
C GLU A 245 -45.19 30.59 0.97
N ASP A 246 -45.77 31.79 1.00
CA ASP A 246 -46.75 32.21 0.01
C ASP A 246 -46.06 32.60 -1.30
N LEU A 247 -45.92 31.62 -2.19
CA LEU A 247 -45.47 31.82 -3.56
C LEU A 247 -46.70 31.82 -4.48
N VAL A 248 -47.17 33.02 -4.82
CA VAL A 248 -48.29 33.21 -5.76
C VAL A 248 -49.57 32.53 -5.27
N TYR A 249 -49.95 32.75 -4.01
CA TYR A 249 -51.17 32.21 -3.36
C TYR A 249 -51.23 30.69 -3.27
N MET A 250 -50.09 30.02 -3.46
CA MET A 250 -49.92 28.58 -3.23
C MET A 250 -49.01 28.41 -2.01
N GLY A 251 -49.52 27.73 -0.98
CA GLY A 251 -48.77 27.35 0.21
C GLY A 251 -47.72 26.31 -0.16
N MET A 252 -46.53 26.78 -0.53
CA MET A 252 -45.42 25.92 -0.93
C MET A 252 -44.52 25.67 0.28
N PRO A 253 -44.00 24.45 0.45
CA PRO A 253 -43.09 24.17 1.55
C PRO A 253 -41.79 24.97 1.40
N LYS A 254 -41.27 25.47 2.52
CA LYS A 254 -40.06 26.30 2.54
C LYS A 254 -38.83 25.46 2.20
N VAL A 255 -37.99 25.99 1.32
CA VAL A 255 -36.71 25.37 0.94
C VAL A 255 -35.57 26.05 1.69
N ASP A 256 -34.97 25.33 2.64
CA ASP A 256 -33.83 25.77 3.40
C ASP A 256 -32.52 25.43 2.68
N ARG A 257 -31.61 26.41 2.54
CA ARG A 257 -30.27 26.24 1.97
C ARG A 257 -29.16 26.75 2.88
N CYS A 258 -29.42 27.02 4.15
CA CYS A 258 -28.46 27.57 5.10
C CYS A 258 -27.19 26.71 5.19
N MET A 259 -27.34 25.38 5.18
CA MET A 259 -26.23 24.42 5.18
C MET A 259 -25.30 24.51 3.97
N THR A 260 -25.71 25.18 2.89
CA THR A 260 -24.84 25.40 1.72
C THR A 260 -23.65 26.30 2.09
N CYS A 261 -23.85 27.27 2.98
CA CYS A 261 -22.80 28.16 3.48
C CYS A 261 -22.37 27.79 4.91
N HIS A 262 -23.30 27.36 5.77
CA HIS A 262 -23.06 26.95 7.15
C HIS A 262 -22.68 25.46 7.24
N VAL A 263 -21.61 25.09 6.53
CA VAL A 263 -21.22 23.68 6.34
C VAL A 263 -20.63 22.99 7.58
N GLY A 264 -20.29 23.74 8.63
CA GLY A 264 -19.78 23.21 9.90
C GLY A 264 -20.86 23.03 10.97
N ILE A 265 -22.09 23.44 10.72
CA ILE A 265 -23.14 23.55 11.75
C ILE A 265 -23.46 22.20 12.42
N ASP A 266 -23.42 21.11 11.66
CA ASP A 266 -23.71 19.74 12.08
C ASP A 266 -22.44 18.92 12.37
N LYS A 267 -21.27 19.55 12.39
CA LYS A 267 -19.98 18.88 12.60
C LYS A 267 -19.39 19.25 13.95
N LYS A 268 -19.02 18.25 14.76
CA LYS A 268 -18.27 18.46 16.01
C LYS A 268 -16.83 18.86 15.73
N GLY A 269 -16.21 19.60 16.65
CA GLY A 269 -14.80 20.00 16.56
C GLY A 269 -14.53 21.33 15.85
N PHE A 270 -15.58 22.07 15.51
CA PHE A 270 -15.52 23.41 14.92
C PHE A 270 -16.23 24.45 15.81
N GLU A 271 -16.33 24.20 17.11
CA GLU A 271 -17.01 25.07 18.08
C GLU A 271 -16.34 26.46 18.17
N ASP A 272 -15.02 26.51 17.98
CA ASP A 272 -14.22 27.74 17.99
C ASP A 272 -13.99 28.33 16.59
N ALA A 273 -14.55 27.72 15.54
CA ALA A 273 -14.41 28.21 14.17
C ALA A 273 -15.19 29.52 13.97
N PRO A 274 -14.74 30.43 13.09
CA PRO A 274 -15.47 31.67 12.81
C PRO A 274 -16.77 31.37 12.05
N GLN A 275 -17.80 32.19 12.25
CA GLN A 275 -19.03 32.12 11.46
C GLN A 275 -18.74 32.33 9.96
N PRO A 276 -19.35 31.56 9.04
CA PRO A 276 -20.47 30.62 9.24
C PRO A 276 -20.06 29.15 9.52
N TYR A 277 -18.80 28.88 9.87
CA TYR A 277 -18.24 27.53 10.00
C TYR A 277 -18.39 26.92 11.40
N THR A 278 -18.90 27.69 12.34
CA THR A 278 -19.04 27.30 13.74
C THR A 278 -20.02 26.14 13.91
N THR A 279 -19.65 25.15 14.72
CA THR A 279 -20.55 24.08 15.16
C THR A 279 -21.76 24.64 15.89
N HIS A 280 -22.92 24.01 15.72
CA HIS A 280 -24.11 24.41 16.45
C HIS A 280 -23.92 24.19 17.97
N PRO A 281 -24.20 25.20 18.82
CA PRO A 281 -23.96 25.11 20.27
C PRO A 281 -24.71 23.96 20.97
N LYS A 282 -25.83 23.52 20.38
CA LYS A 282 -26.65 22.40 20.87
C LYS A 282 -26.74 21.27 19.83
N ILE A 283 -25.61 20.89 19.25
CA ILE A 283 -25.56 19.86 18.19
C ILE A 283 -26.25 18.55 18.59
N ASP A 284 -26.01 18.05 19.80
CA ASP A 284 -26.55 16.77 20.26
C ASP A 284 -28.08 16.77 20.47
N PHE A 285 -28.68 17.94 20.67
CA PHE A 285 -30.12 18.09 20.92
C PHE A 285 -30.92 18.52 19.68
N MET A 286 -30.28 19.22 18.73
CA MET A 286 -30.95 19.84 17.58
C MET A 286 -30.37 19.33 16.26
N VAL A 287 -29.29 19.88 15.73
CA VAL A 287 -28.90 19.60 14.33
C VAL A 287 -28.22 18.25 14.09
N GLY A 288 -27.82 17.54 15.15
CA GLY A 288 -27.09 16.27 15.04
C GLY A 288 -27.94 15.12 14.47
N PRO A 289 -27.32 14.07 13.88
CA PRO A 289 -28.05 12.97 13.24
C PRO A 289 -28.92 12.15 14.20
N SER A 290 -28.53 12.07 15.48
CA SER A 290 -29.22 11.30 16.52
C SER A 290 -30.07 12.17 17.44
N SER A 291 -30.28 13.43 17.08
CA SER A 291 -31.02 14.38 17.90
C SER A 291 -32.54 14.20 17.73
N ALA A 292 -33.31 14.97 18.50
CA ALA A 292 -34.76 15.05 18.31
C ALA A 292 -35.19 15.91 17.11
N HIS A 293 -34.27 16.72 16.54
CA HIS A 293 -34.56 17.65 15.44
C HIS A 293 -33.48 17.62 14.34
N PRO A 294 -33.17 16.44 13.77
CA PRO A 294 -32.04 16.30 12.86
C PRO A 294 -32.14 17.31 11.70
N ILE A 295 -31.00 17.92 11.36
CA ILE A 295 -30.97 19.02 10.38
C ILE A 295 -31.47 18.62 8.99
N SER A 296 -31.36 17.32 8.65
CA SER A 296 -31.86 16.75 7.39
C SER A 296 -33.38 16.81 7.25
N GLU A 297 -34.11 16.92 8.36
CA GLU A 297 -35.58 16.96 8.36
C GLU A 297 -36.09 18.37 8.68
N PHE A 298 -35.51 19.00 9.69
CA PHE A 298 -36.01 20.27 10.22
C PHE A 298 -35.39 21.51 9.55
N GLY A 299 -34.23 21.38 8.92
CA GLY A 299 -33.46 22.54 8.43
C GLY A 299 -33.08 23.51 9.55
N CYS A 300 -32.57 24.69 9.17
CA CYS A 300 -32.24 25.78 10.08
C CYS A 300 -33.39 26.77 10.26
N THR A 301 -34.17 27.00 9.22
CA THR A 301 -35.25 28.00 9.12
C THR A 301 -36.47 27.67 9.98
N SER A 302 -36.63 26.42 10.41
CA SER A 302 -37.63 26.03 11.42
C SER A 302 -37.35 26.66 12.79
N CYS A 303 -36.08 26.90 13.12
CA CYS A 303 -35.64 27.45 14.41
C CYS A 303 -35.13 28.90 14.30
N HIS A 304 -34.68 29.31 13.11
CA HIS A 304 -34.08 30.61 12.82
C HIS A 304 -34.80 31.30 11.65
N LEU A 305 -35.86 32.04 11.98
CA LEU A 305 -36.64 32.87 11.05
C LEU A 305 -36.06 34.29 10.93
#